data_AF-A0A166SKA8-F1
#
_entry.id   AF-A0A166SKA8-F1
#
_cell.length_a   1.000
_cell.length_b   1.000
_cell.length_c   1.000
_cell.angle_alpha   90.00
_cell.angle_beta   90.00
_cell.angle_gamma   90.00
#
_symmetry.space_group_name_H-M   'P 1'
#
loop_
_entity.id
_entity.type
_entity.pdbx_description
1 polymer ?
#
loop_
_entity_poly.entity_id
_entity_poly.type
_entity_poly.pdbx_seq_one_letter_code
_entity_poly.pdbx_strand_id
1 'polypeptide(L)'
;MTRRQRQFQAGALLLFAAAAGYLLLLLMAFSGWAIFAIAMSAAHFALGLGVMRGWRIAGYGAFVIALLGAVVTFGAALPESGLLRLLFWILLGVEVVTAALLLGLLWNNPRADSV
;
A
#
# COMPACT_ATOMS: atom_id res chain seq x y z
N MET A 1 -1.66 11.52 -21.65
CA MET A 1 -1.88 10.62 -20.50
C MET A 1 -3.34 10.67 -20.07
N THR A 2 -4.05 9.55 -20.06
CA THR A 2 -5.49 9.53 -19.75
C THR A 2 -5.75 9.67 -18.24
N ARG A 3 -6.96 10.09 -17.84
CA ARG A 3 -7.36 10.18 -16.42
C ARG A 3 -7.13 8.86 -15.67
N ARG A 4 -7.44 7.74 -16.31
CA ARG A 4 -7.24 6.38 -15.78
C ARG A 4 -5.76 6.08 -15.55
N GLN A 5 -4.90 6.35 -16.54
CA GLN A 5 -3.45 6.14 -16.39
C GLN A 5 -2.86 6.95 -15.24
N ARG A 6 -3.31 8.20 -15.05
CA ARG A 6 -2.86 9.05 -13.93
C ARG A 6 -3.23 8.45 -12.58
N GLN A 7 -4.43 7.89 -12.46
CA GLN A 7 -4.88 7.25 -11.22
C GLN A 7 -4.11 5.95 -10.94
N PHE A 8 -3.84 5.11 -11.95
CA PHE A 8 -2.97 3.93 -11.76
C PHE A 8 -1.56 4.31 -11.32
N GLN A 9 -0.97 5.35 -11.92
CA GLN A 9 0.33 5.84 -11.47
C GLN A 9 0.29 6.41 -10.04
N ALA A 10 -0.76 7.15 -9.69
CA ALA A 10 -0.94 7.63 -8.32
C ALA A 10 -1.05 6.47 -7.31
N GLY A 11 -1.83 5.44 -7.62
CA GLY A 11 -1.94 4.24 -6.80
C GLY A 11 -0.59 3.52 -6.64
N ALA A 12 0.17 3.37 -7.73
CA ALA A 12 1.50 2.79 -7.65
C ALA A 12 2.48 3.61 -6.81
N LEU A 13 2.46 4.94 -6.94
CA LEU A 13 3.30 5.83 -6.14
C LEU A 13 3.01 5.69 -4.64
N LEU A 14 1.73 5.58 -4.28
CA LEU A 14 1.34 5.34 -2.89
C LEU A 14 1.81 3.97 -2.38
N LEU A 15 1.73 2.92 -3.21
CA LEU A 15 2.28 1.60 -2.88
C LEU A 15 3.80 1.65 -2.67
N PHE A 16 4.55 2.39 -3.50
CA PHE A 16 5.98 2.57 -3.28
C PHE A 16 6.30 3.38 -2.03
N ALA A 17 5.48 4.39 -1.72
CA ALA A 17 5.61 5.14 -0.47
C ALA A 17 5.37 4.25 0.76
N ALA A 18 4.35 3.38 0.71
CA ALA A 18 4.11 2.37 1.74
C ALA A 18 5.31 1.42 1.88
N ALA A 19 5.84 0.91 0.75
CA ALA A 19 7.02 0.04 0.75
C ALA A 19 8.23 0.71 1.42
N ALA A 20 8.51 1.98 1.07
CA ALA A 20 9.56 2.76 1.70
C ALA A 20 9.31 2.98 3.20
N GLY A 21 8.06 3.22 3.60
CA GLY A 21 7.68 3.34 5.01
C GLY A 21 7.89 2.04 5.79
N TYR A 22 7.60 0.87 5.20
CA TYR A 22 7.91 -0.42 5.82
C TYR A 22 9.42 -0.70 5.90
N LEU A 23 10.23 -0.26 4.93
CA LEU A 23 11.69 -0.31 5.07
C LEU A 23 12.19 0.60 6.19
N LEU A 24 11.59 1.78 6.36
CA LEU A 24 11.93 2.64 7.50
C LEU A 24 11.54 1.99 8.83
N LEU A 25 10.38 1.31 8.87
CA LEU A 25 9.95 0.53 10.03
C LEU A 25 10.97 -0.57 10.38
N LEU A 26 11.52 -1.26 9.37
CA LEU A 26 12.57 -2.27 9.55
C LEU A 26 13.82 -1.67 10.23
N LEU A 27 14.22 -0.46 9.85
CA LEU A 27 15.38 0.23 10.44
C LEU A 27 15.10 0.67 11.89
N MET A 28 13.88 1.09 12.19
CA MET A 28 13.51 1.61 13.52
C MET A 28 13.15 0.51 14.53
N ALA A 29 12.65 -0.63 14.08
CA ALA A 29 12.10 -1.68 14.93
C ALA A 29 12.45 -3.10 14.43
N PHE A 30 13.73 -3.33 14.16
CA PHE A 30 14.22 -4.58 13.55
C PHE A 30 13.84 -5.85 14.33
N SER A 31 13.88 -5.85 15.67
CA SER A 31 13.61 -7.06 16.46
C SER A 31 12.13 -7.45 16.54
N GLY A 32 11.21 -6.48 16.49
CA GLY A 32 9.76 -6.73 16.65
C GLY A 32 9.01 -6.90 15.34
N TRP A 33 9.44 -6.20 14.28
CA TRP A 33 8.66 -6.05 13.06
C TRP A 33 9.39 -6.47 11.78
N ALA A 34 10.62 -6.98 11.86
CA ALA A 34 11.45 -7.18 10.66
C ALA A 34 10.82 -8.04 9.56
N ILE A 35 10.32 -9.23 9.90
CA ILE A 35 9.75 -10.16 8.92
C ILE A 35 8.53 -9.53 8.24
N PHE A 36 7.65 -8.91 9.04
CA PHE A 36 6.46 -8.23 8.54
C PHE A 36 6.83 -7.05 7.64
N ALA A 37 7.77 -6.20 8.08
CA ALA A 37 8.24 -5.05 7.32
C ALA A 37 8.86 -5.44 5.97
N ILE A 38 9.69 -6.49 5.95
CA ILE A 38 10.28 -7.03 4.71
C ILE A 38 9.19 -7.56 3.78
N ALA A 39 8.28 -8.39 4.30
CA ALA A 39 7.21 -8.98 3.51
C ALA A 39 6.29 -7.91 2.92
N MET A 40 5.88 -6.93 3.72
CA MET A 40 5.03 -5.83 3.29
C MET A 40 5.73 -4.91 2.31
N SER A 41 7.00 -4.58 2.53
CA SER A 41 7.80 -3.81 1.57
C SER A 41 7.88 -4.51 0.22
N ALA A 42 8.23 -5.80 0.20
CA ALA A 42 8.33 -6.57 -1.03
C ALA A 42 6.98 -6.70 -1.74
N ALA A 43 5.90 -6.99 -1.00
CA ALA A 43 4.55 -7.09 -1.55
C ALA A 43 4.10 -5.77 -2.18
N HIS A 44 4.22 -4.66 -1.45
CA HIS A 44 3.85 -3.33 -1.92
C HIS A 44 4.66 -2.92 -3.15
N PHE A 45 5.97 -3.18 -3.16
CA PHE A 45 6.82 -2.89 -4.30
C PHE A 45 6.42 -3.69 -5.55
N ALA A 46 6.26 -5.01 -5.41
CA ALA A 46 5.87 -5.88 -6.52
C ALA A 46 4.49 -5.52 -7.08
N LEU A 47 3.52 -5.23 -6.20
CA LEU A 47 2.18 -4.79 -6.59
C LEU A 47 2.21 -3.40 -7.22
N GLY A 48 3.03 -2.48 -6.71
CA GLY A 48 3.27 -1.17 -7.32
C GLY A 48 3.75 -1.29 -8.77
N LEU A 49 4.70 -2.18 -9.05
CA LEU A 49 5.15 -2.46 -10.42
C LEU A 49 4.01 -3.02 -11.30
N GLY A 50 3.20 -3.93 -10.77
CA GLY A 50 2.04 -4.48 -11.48
C GLY A 50 0.98 -3.42 -11.79
N VAL A 51 0.69 -2.54 -10.83
CA VAL A 51 -0.26 -1.43 -10.97
C VAL A 51 0.26 -0.40 -11.98
N MET A 52 1.56 -0.08 -12.00
CA MET A 52 2.15 0.77 -13.04
C MET A 52 1.98 0.20 -14.45
N ARG A 53 2.10 -1.13 -14.59
CA ARG A 53 1.86 -1.85 -15.84
C ARG A 53 0.38 -1.95 -16.21
N GLY A 54 -0.53 -1.47 -15.35
CA GLY A 54 -1.97 -1.51 -15.58
C GLY A 54 -2.61 -2.88 -15.34
N TRP A 55 -1.91 -3.81 -14.68
CA TRP A 55 -2.45 -5.13 -14.39
C TRP A 55 -3.57 -5.04 -13.35
N ARG A 56 -4.80 -5.42 -13.73
CA ARG A 56 -5.96 -5.36 -12.81
C ARG A 56 -5.79 -6.28 -11.60
N ILE A 57 -5.23 -7.48 -11.80
CA ILE A 57 -4.97 -8.43 -10.71
C ILE A 57 -4.04 -7.81 -9.66
N ALA A 58 -3.00 -7.08 -10.11
CA ALA A 58 -2.13 -6.35 -9.20
C ALA A 58 -2.89 -5.24 -8.46
N GLY A 59 -3.85 -4.57 -9.11
CA GLY A 59 -4.75 -3.62 -8.45
C GLY A 59 -5.61 -4.25 -7.34
N TYR A 60 -6.23 -5.40 -7.61
CA TYR A 60 -7.01 -6.12 -6.59
C TYR A 60 -6.11 -6.62 -5.44
N GLY A 61 -4.95 -7.19 -5.76
CA GLY A 61 -3.97 -7.61 -4.76
C GLY A 61 -3.49 -6.43 -3.91
N ALA A 62 -3.18 -5.30 -4.54
CA ALA A 62 -2.79 -4.06 -3.87
C ALA A 62 -3.88 -3.54 -2.95
N PHE A 63 -5.15 -3.58 -3.36
CA PHE A 63 -6.27 -3.18 -2.52
C PHE A 63 -6.39 -4.05 -1.26
N VAL A 64 -6.30 -5.38 -1.41
CA VAL A 64 -6.38 -6.31 -0.28
C VAL A 64 -5.20 -6.14 0.65
N ILE A 65 -3.97 -6.07 0.11
CA ILE A 65 -2.76 -5.87 0.90
C ILE A 65 -2.78 -4.52 1.62
N ALA A 66 -3.29 -3.46 0.99
CA ALA A 66 -3.41 -2.16 1.63
C ALA A 66 -4.42 -2.16 2.78
N LEU A 67 -5.56 -2.86 2.63
CA LEU A 67 -6.51 -3.04 3.74
C LEU A 67 -5.91 -3.83 4.91
N LEU A 68 -5.21 -4.93 4.62
CA LEU A 68 -4.51 -5.69 5.65
C LEU A 68 -3.42 -4.85 6.33
N GLY A 69 -2.66 -4.08 5.55
CA GLY A 69 -1.68 -3.12 6.04
C GLY A 69 -2.29 -2.08 6.96
N ALA A 70 -3.44 -1.51 6.59
CA ALA A 70 -4.18 -0.56 7.43
C ALA A 70 -4.60 -1.19 8.78
N VAL A 71 -5.19 -2.40 8.76
CA VAL A 71 -5.59 -3.09 9.99
C VAL A 71 -4.39 -3.35 10.91
N VAL A 72 -3.29 -3.86 10.35
CA VAL A 72 -2.09 -4.17 11.13
C VAL A 72 -1.43 -2.90 11.67
N THR A 73 -1.27 -1.86 10.84
CA THR A 73 -0.66 -0.58 11.25
C THR A 73 -1.50 0.14 12.30
N PHE A 74 -2.83 0.08 12.21
CA PHE A 74 -3.72 0.59 13.25
C PHE A 74 -3.51 -0.15 14.58
N GLY A 75 -3.52 -1.49 14.56
CA GLY A 75 -3.28 -2.30 15.75
C GLY A 75 -1.91 -2.05 16.37
N ALA A 76 -0.88 -1.88 15.53
CA ALA A 76 0.49 -1.59 15.95
C ALA A 76 0.65 -0.17 16.51
N ALA A 77 -0.11 0.81 16.04
CA ALA A 77 -0.01 2.20 16.51
C ALA A 77 -0.45 2.37 17.98
N LEU A 78 -1.35 1.52 18.48
CA LEU A 78 -1.94 1.64 19.82
C LEU A 78 -0.94 1.39 20.96
N PRO A 79 -0.20 0.26 21.00
CA PRO A 79 0.74 -0.03 22.10
C PRO A 79 2.07 0.73 21.99
N GLU A 80 2.46 1.15 20.79
CA GLU A 80 3.77 1.74 20.52
C GLU A 80 3.86 3.19 21.02
N SER A 81 5.06 3.76 21.19
CA SER A 81 5.24 5.15 21.64
C SER A 81 6.25 5.93 20.80
N GLY A 82 6.26 7.26 20.95
CA GLY A 82 7.21 8.15 20.27
C GLY A 82 7.15 8.10 18.74
N LEU A 83 8.32 8.11 18.10
CA LEU A 83 8.45 8.15 16.63
C LEU A 83 7.88 6.91 15.94
N LEU A 84 7.94 5.75 16.59
CA LEU A 84 7.43 4.50 16.03
C LEU A 84 5.90 4.53 15.90
N ARG A 85 5.21 5.07 16.92
CA ARG A 85 3.76 5.34 16.86
C ARG A 85 3.42 6.28 15.70
N LEU A 86 4.19 7.37 15.54
CA LEU A 86 3.97 8.32 14.45
C LEU A 86 4.14 7.65 13.08
N LEU A 87 5.17 6.81 12.91
CA LEU A 87 5.39 6.06 11.68
C LEU A 87 4.21 5.12 11.36
N PHE A 88 3.67 4.41 12.36
CA PHE A 88 2.48 3.57 12.16
C PHE A 88 1.24 4.38 11.75
N TRP A 89 1.01 5.57 12.31
CA TRP A 89 -0.09 6.44 11.88
C TRP A 89 0.09 6.96 10.45
N ILE A 90 1.32 7.29 10.06
CA ILE A 90 1.63 7.70 8.68
C ILE A 90 1.38 6.54 7.72
N LEU A 91 1.89 5.35 8.04
CA LEU A 91 1.65 4.13 7.26
C LEU A 91 0.15 3.86 7.14
N LEU A 92 -0.60 3.89 8.25
CA LEU A 92 -2.06 3.74 8.23
C LEU A 92 -2.73 4.72 7.26
N GLY A 93 -2.34 6.01 7.30
CA GLY A 93 -2.86 7.02 6.39
C GLY A 93 -2.57 6.69 4.93
N VAL A 94 -1.34 6.28 4.60
CA VAL A 94 -0.96 5.86 3.25
C VAL A 94 -1.78 4.65 2.81
N GLU A 95 -1.92 3.64 3.67
CA GLU A 95 -2.66 2.42 3.35
C GLU A 95 -4.14 2.69 3.07
N VAL A 96 -4.79 3.48 3.93
CA VAL A 96 -6.21 3.85 3.77
C VAL A 96 -6.43 4.65 2.48
N VAL A 97 -5.56 5.62 2.19
CA VAL A 97 -5.66 6.42 0.96
C VAL A 97 -5.40 5.54 -0.28
N THR A 98 -4.43 4.64 -0.21
CA THR A 98 -4.13 3.68 -1.28
C THR A 98 -5.33 2.78 -1.56
N ALA A 99 -5.91 2.18 -0.51
CA ALA A 99 -7.08 1.32 -0.63
C ALA A 99 -8.28 2.08 -1.19
N ALA A 100 -8.56 3.29 -0.71
CA ALA A 100 -9.66 4.11 -1.22
C ALA A 100 -9.50 4.46 -2.71
N LEU A 101 -8.28 4.82 -3.13
CA LEU A 101 -7.96 5.17 -4.50
C LEU A 101 -8.08 3.94 -5.43
N LEU A 102 -7.57 2.78 -4.99
CA LEU A 102 -7.66 1.52 -5.75
C LEU A 102 -9.10 1.02 -5.84
N LEU A 103 -9.89 1.14 -4.77
CA LEU A 103 -11.33 0.84 -4.79
C LEU A 103 -12.04 1.71 -5.83
N GLY A 104 -11.80 3.02 -5.80
CA GLY A 104 -12.35 3.95 -6.78
C GLY A 104 -11.93 3.64 -8.22
N LEU A 105 -10.71 3.14 -8.43
CA LEU A 105 -10.21 2.72 -9.74
C LEU A 105 -10.87 1.44 -10.26
N LEU A 106 -10.95 0.42 -9.42
CA LEU A 106 -11.38 -0.93 -9.77
C LEU A 106 -12.90 -1.03 -9.89
N TRP A 107 -13.63 -0.32 -9.03
CA TRP A 107 -15.09 -0.38 -8.96
C TRP A 107 -15.78 0.57 -9.95
N ASN A 108 -15.22 1.76 -10.20
CA ASN A 108 -15.81 2.72 -11.15
C ASN A 108 -15.41 2.49 -12.62
N ASN A 109 -14.52 1.54 -12.90
CA ASN A 109 -14.18 1.13 -14.27
C ASN A 109 -14.37 -0.38 -14.47
N PRO A 110 -15.62 -0.89 -14.42
CA PRO A 110 -15.87 -2.33 -14.49
C PRO A 110 -15.60 -2.99 -15.84
N ARG A 111 -15.28 -2.26 -16.92
CA ARG A 111 -15.15 -2.85 -18.28
C ARG A 111 -14.10 -3.96 -18.33
N ALA A 112 -14.60 -5.18 -18.48
CA ALA A 112 -13.88 -6.44 -18.53
C ALA A 112 -13.35 -6.79 -19.93
N ASP A 113 -13.95 -6.27 -21.01
CA ASP A 113 -13.67 -6.79 -22.34
C ASP A 113 -13.44 -5.66 -23.34
N SER A 114 -12.18 -5.37 -23.69
CA SER A 114 -11.80 -4.92 -25.03
C SER A 114 -10.28 -5.04 -25.18
N VAL A 115 -9.89 -6.17 -25.79
CA VAL A 115 -8.55 -6.67 -26.17
C VAL A 115 -7.82 -7.45 -25.08
#